data_AF-A0A814J364-F1
#
_entry.id   AF-A0A814J364-F1
#
_cell.length_a   1.000
_cell.length_b   1.000
_cell.length_c   1.000
_cell.angle_alpha   90.00
_cell.angle_beta   90.00
_cell.angle_gamma   90.00
#
_symmetry.space_group_name_H-M   'P 1'
#
loop_
_entity.id
_entity.type
_entity.pdbx_description
1 polymer ?
#
loop_
_entity_poly.entity_id
_entity_poly.type
_entity_poly.pdbx_seq_one_letter_code
_entity_poly.pdbx_strand_id
1 'polypeptide(L)' 'MATGMVINIDGGIKGSNLIIWPKNMGTTQQWQLDGLHILCPGANIVIDIEKSKTVSGAPVVAWSNHGGLNQQWNIVPKLR' A
#
# COMPACT_ATOMS: atom_id res chain seq x y z
N MET A 1 2.50 -22.44 -5.72
CA MET A 1 1.86 -22.31 -4.40
C MET A 1 2.11 -20.88 -3.89
N ALA A 2 1.14 -20.24 -3.25
CA ALA A 2 1.38 -18.92 -2.64
C ALA A 2 2.34 -19.06 -1.47
N THR A 3 3.26 -18.11 -1.29
CA THR A 3 4.32 -18.15 -0.26
C THR A 3 3.80 -18.00 1.17
N GLY A 4 2.50 -17.71 1.36
CA GLY A 4 1.94 -17.34 2.66
C GLY A 4 2.26 -15.91 3.11
N MET A 5 3.07 -15.18 2.33
CA MET A 5 3.42 -13.78 2.60
C MET A 5 2.47 -12.83 1.87
N VAL A 6 2.16 -11.71 2.51
CA VAL A 6 1.30 -10.64 1.97
C VAL A 6 1.91 -9.27 2.21
N ILE A 7 1.48 -8.26 1.45
CA ILE A 7 1.88 -6.86 1.68
C ILE A 7 1.31 -6.42 3.03
N ASN A 8 2.17 -5.85 3.86
CA ASN A 8 1.88 -5.40 5.22
C ASN A 8 2.47 -4.01 5.47
N ILE A 9 1.76 -3.18 6.25
CA ILE A 9 2.30 -1.93 6.80
C ILE A 9 3.19 -2.26 8.01
N ASP A 10 4.48 -1.95 7.94
CA ASP A 10 5.40 -2.20 9.05
C ASP A 10 4.97 -1.41 10.31
N GLY A 11 4.79 -2.09 11.44
CA GLY A 11 4.27 -1.49 12.67
C GLY A 11 2.84 -0.90 12.60
N GLY A 12 2.16 -0.95 11.45
CA GLY A 12 0.75 -0.53 11.30
C GLY A 12 0.47 0.96 11.45
N ILE A 13 1.48 1.83 11.30
CA ILE A 13 1.34 3.29 11.44
C ILE A 13 1.65 4.03 10.14
N LYS A 14 1.16 5.27 10.01
CA LYS A 14 1.50 6.14 8.88
C LYS A 14 3.00 6.50 8.89
N GLY A 15 3.61 6.60 7.72
CA GLY A 15 5.03 6.84 7.53
C GLY A 15 5.87 5.57 7.47
N SER A 16 5.28 4.41 7.81
CA SER A 16 5.98 3.14 7.74
C SER A 16 6.16 2.65 6.31
N ASN A 17 7.21 1.88 6.08
CA ASN A 17 7.42 1.14 4.85
C ASN A 17 6.36 0.05 4.67
N LEU A 18 6.11 -0.31 3.41
CA LEU A 18 5.45 -1.56 3.08
C LEU A 18 6.47 -2.70 3.06
N ILE A 19 6.13 -3.80 3.71
CA ILE A 19 6.96 -5.00 3.79
C ILE A 19 6.14 -6.23 3.38
N ILE A 20 6.81 -7.36 3.17
CA ILE A 20 6.14 -8.65 3.11
C ILE A 20 6.14 -9.28 4.51
N TRP A 21 5.00 -9.79 4.94
CA TRP A 21 4.85 -10.43 6.25
C TRP A 21 3.95 -11.66 6.16
N PRO A 22 4.11 -12.68 7.03
CA PRO A 22 3.19 -13.80 7.09
C PRO A 22 1.73 -13.34 7.23
N LYS A 23 0.84 -13.94 6.44
CA LYS A 23 -0.59 -13.66 6.51
C LYS A 23 -1.12 -13.95 7.91
N ASN A 24 -1.69 -12.95 8.57
CA ASN A 24 -2.20 -13.08 9.94
C ASN A 24 -3.62 -12.53 10.13
N MET A 25 -4.32 -12.21 9.03
CA MET A 25 -5.67 -11.58 9.03
C MET A 25 -5.74 -10.20 9.70
N GLY A 26 -4.60 -9.62 10.10
CA GLY A 26 -4.52 -8.28 10.68
C GLY A 26 -4.94 -7.20 9.70
N THR A 27 -5.45 -6.08 10.23
CA THR A 27 -5.97 -4.96 9.42
C THR A 27 -4.90 -4.31 8.54
N THR A 28 -3.64 -4.34 8.96
CA THR A 28 -2.47 -3.80 8.23
C THR A 28 -2.11 -4.57 6.96
N GLN A 29 -2.78 -5.71 6.72
CA GLN A 29 -2.61 -6.57 5.55
C GLN A 29 -3.87 -6.61 4.67
N GLN A 30 -4.89 -5.81 5.02
CA GLN A 30 -6.15 -5.73 4.29
C GLN A 30 -6.12 -4.51 3.39
N TRP A 31 -6.40 -4.75 2.10
CA TRP A 31 -6.32 -3.74 1.07
C TRP A 31 -7.61 -3.71 0.27
N GLN A 32 -8.18 -2.51 0.09
CA GLN A 32 -9.33 -2.23 -0.74
C GLN A 32 -8.88 -1.35 -1.90
N LEU A 33 -9.31 -1.68 -3.12
CA LEU A 33 -9.21 -0.76 -4.24
C LEU A 33 -10.39 0.22 -4.15
N ASP A 34 -10.10 1.48 -3.86
CA ASP A 34 -11.08 2.56 -3.76
C ASP A 34 -10.78 3.62 -4.84
N GLY A 35 -11.40 3.45 -6.01
CA GLY A 35 -11.06 4.20 -7.21
C GLY A 35 -9.62 3.96 -7.63
N LEU A 36 -8.78 4.99 -7.50
CA LEU A 36 -7.34 4.93 -7.80
C LEU A 36 -6.47 4.67 -6.56
N HIS A 37 -7.05 4.54 -5.37
CA HIS A 37 -6.29 4.31 -4.14
C HIS A 37 -6.26 2.84 -3.76
N ILE A 38 -5.15 2.39 -3.19
CA ILE A 38 -5.05 1.10 -2.50
C ILE A 38 -5.11 1.40 -1.00
N LEU A 39 -6.32 1.30 -0.45
CA LEU A 39 -6.70 1.72 0.89
C LEU A 39 -6.58 0.58 1.91
N CYS A 40 -5.99 0.87 3.06
CA CYS A 40 -6.10 0.08 4.28
C CYS A 40 -7.28 0.64 5.12
N PRO A 41 -8.45 -0.02 5.11
CA PRO A 41 -9.71 0.58 5.61
C PRO A 41 -9.69 0.85 7.12
N GLY A 42 -8.96 0.04 7.90
CA GLY A 42 -8.90 0.18 9.36
C GLY A 42 -8.19 1.46 9.85
N ALA A 43 -7.48 2.19 8.98
CA ALA A 43 -6.65 3.32 9.37
C ALA A 43 -6.76 4.57 8.46
N ASN A 44 -7.59 4.52 7.40
CA ASN A 44 -7.63 5.56 6.34
C ASN A 44 -6.24 5.91 5.78
N ILE A 45 -5.42 4.87 5.59
CA ILE A 45 -4.05 4.93 5.08
C ILE A 45 -4.03 4.30 3.69
N VAL A 46 -3.26 4.88 2.77
CA VAL A 46 -3.11 4.39 1.38
C VAL A 46 -1.64 4.09 1.07
N ILE A 47 -1.43 3.30 0.02
CA ILE A 47 -0.10 3.11 -0.58
C ILE A 47 0.35 4.43 -1.23
N ASP A 48 1.52 4.94 -0.84
CA ASP A 48 2.02 6.27 -1.16
C ASP A 48 3.48 6.22 -1.61
N ILE A 49 3.86 6.95 -2.66
CA ILE A 49 5.27 7.20 -2.99
C ILE A 49 5.81 8.31 -2.11
N GLU A 50 6.80 7.98 -1.27
CA GLU A 50 7.29 8.84 -0.20
C GLU A 50 7.63 10.26 -0.69
N LYS A 51 6.98 11.26 -0.09
CA LYS A 51 7.20 12.70 -0.35
C LYS A 51 7.01 13.08 -1.83
N SER A 52 6.19 12.34 -2.56
CA SER A 52 5.95 12.54 -4.00
C SER A 52 7.23 12.51 -4.85
N LYS A 53 8.24 11.77 -4.40
CA LYS A 53 9.49 11.60 -5.14
C LYS A 53 9.24 10.91 -6.48
N THR A 54 9.81 11.45 -7.55
CA THR A 54 9.74 10.88 -8.90
C THR A 54 11.03 10.14 -9.31
N VAL A 55 12.00 10.06 -8.41
CA VAL A 55 13.27 9.36 -8.65
C VAL A 55 13.07 7.85 -8.55
N SER A 56 13.78 7.10 -9.40
CA SER A 56 13.76 5.63 -9.36
C SER A 56 14.20 5.11 -7.99
N GLY A 57 13.50 4.10 -7.49
CA GLY A 57 13.77 3.53 -6.17
C GLY A 57 13.25 4.37 -4.99
N ALA A 58 12.42 5.40 -5.25
CA ALA A 58 11.69 6.09 -4.19
C ALA A 58 10.93 5.07 -3.31
N PRO A 59 11.01 5.18 -1.97
CA PRO A 59 10.29 4.27 -1.08
C PRO A 59 8.78 4.34 -1.28
N VAL A 60 8.13 3.18 -1.14
CA VAL A 60 6.67 3.08 -1.04
C VAL A 60 6.29 2.89 0.42
N VAL A 61 5.48 3.80 0.92
CA VAL A 61 5.11 3.89 2.33
C VAL A 61 3.59 3.84 2.49
N ALA A 62 3.15 3.65 3.72
CA ALA A 62 1.77 3.81 4.10
C ALA A 62 1.56 5.25 4.57
N TRP A 63 0.68 6.03 3.93
CA TRP A 63 0.44 7.41 4.33
C TRP A 63 -1.04 7.76 4.42
N SER A 64 -1.37 8.82 5.17
CA SER A 64 -2.73 9.31 5.27
C SER A 64 -3.26 9.70 3.89
N ASN A 65 -4.46 9.24 3.56
CA ASN A 65 -5.10 9.57 2.29
C ASN A 65 -5.33 11.08 2.18
N HIS A 66 -4.77 11.70 1.14
CA HIS A 66 -4.95 13.11 0.80
C HIS A 66 -5.18 13.32 -0.71
N GLY A 67 -5.45 12.24 -1.46
CA GLY A 67 -5.78 12.31 -2.89
C GLY A 67 -4.65 12.77 -3.81
N GLY A 68 -3.40 12.82 -3.32
CA GLY A 68 -2.25 13.25 -4.12
C GLY A 68 -1.94 12.28 -5.26
N LEU A 69 -1.28 12.77 -6.31
CA LEU A 69 -0.90 11.93 -7.46
C LEU A 69 0.01 10.76 -7.05
N ASN A 70 0.82 10.94 -6.01
CA ASN A 70 1.68 9.91 -5.41
C ASN A 70 0.90 8.80 -4.67
N GLN A 71 -0.42 8.90 -4.57
CA GLN A 71 -1.33 7.93 -3.94
C GLN A 71 -2.24 7.22 -4.95
N GLN A 72 -2.12 7.55 -6.24
CA GLN A 72 -2.99 7.04 -7.31
C GLN A 72 -2.27 5.93 -8.09
N TRP A 73 -2.90 4.76 -8.16
CA TRP A 73 -2.35 3.55 -8.77
C TRP A 73 -3.28 3.04 -9.86
N ASN A 74 -2.73 2.81 -11.06
CA ASN A 74 -3.45 2.14 -12.14
C ASN A 74 -3.14 0.64 -12.11
N ILE A 75 -4.14 -0.18 -11.79
CA ILE A 75 -3.99 -1.64 -11.80
C ILE A 75 -4.26 -2.15 -13.20
N VAL A 76 -3.19 -2.53 -13.91
CA VAL A 76 -3.29 -3.09 -15.26
C VAL A 76 -3.52 -4.60 -15.17
N PRO A 77 -4.67 -5.12 -15.64
CA PRO A 77 -4.88 -6.56 -15.70
C PRO A 77 -3.87 -7.19 -16.65
N LYS A 78 -3.24 -8.30 -16.24
CA LYS A 78 -2.58 -9.16 -17.22
C LYS A 78 -3.66 -9.89 -18.01
N LEU A 79 -3.72 -9.64 -19.31
CA LEU A 79 -4.43 -10.51 -20.25
C LEU A 79 -3.78 -11.90 -20.18
N ARG A 80 -4.61 -12.94 -20.09
CA ARG A 80 -4.17 -14.33 -20.11
C ARG A 80 -4.00 -14.81 -21.54
#